data_AF-A0A317WVQ2-F1
#
_entry.id   AF-A0A317WVQ2-F1
#
_cell.length_a   1.000
_cell.length_b   1.000
_cell.length_c   1.000
_cell.angle_alpha   90.00
_cell.angle_beta   90.00
_cell.angle_gamma   90.00
#
_symmetry.space_group_name_H-M   'P 1'
#
loop_
_entity.id
_entity.type
_entity.pdbx_description
1 polymer ?
#
loop_
_entity_poly.entity_id
_entity_poly.type
_entity_poly.pdbx_seq_one_letter_code
_entity_poly.pdbx_strand_id
1 'polypeptide(L)'
;MSVTIRSEIVDLELLVPRTVESEREDADVARLVPWVFCQTTIAEEGCTLDWPASEPRFEYLLHKLSTYRTEVPESERGISGAIQPSATITLPRKSWKLPRREYFKGFIGSQRSILYTLLNDVYSGLDGVREQGPRVRLELGWTKKYIIGGNRFAARSEGAAVVKVREMSVPIVSFTGWFEGQTWDQFLSETLSIMLGQLAKNTSILQREGRGPQDQETFVIGFHVPCFHVAYGLFPAATVARVHLQGFSLAEVFDLKFSRGYDLCLKDDWMQAMRVLARLFRYLVSGKAKVGALQALRGGSETGGNGSF
;
A
#
# COMPACT_ATOMS: atom_id res chain seq x y z
N MET A 1 -14.22 -14.60 15.73
CA MET A 1 -12.85 -14.19 16.09
C MET A 1 -12.80 -12.68 15.90
N SER A 2 -12.89 -11.95 17.01
CA SER A 2 -12.67 -10.51 17.04
C SER A 2 -11.20 -10.22 17.33
N VAL A 3 -10.76 -9.02 16.98
CA VAL A 3 -9.43 -8.51 17.30
C VAL A 3 -9.54 -7.01 17.52
N THR A 4 -8.75 -6.49 18.46
CA THR A 4 -8.65 -5.05 18.67
C THR A 4 -7.56 -4.51 17.75
N ILE A 5 -7.88 -3.45 17.01
CA ILE A 5 -6.91 -2.70 16.24
C ILE A 5 -6.68 -1.38 16.94
N ARG A 6 -5.43 -1.07 17.25
CA ARG A 6 -5.00 0.28 17.59
C ARG A 6 -4.58 0.98 16.31
N SER A 7 -5.13 2.16 16.06
CA SER A 7 -4.87 2.93 14.85
C SER A 7 -4.32 4.29 15.21
N GLU A 8 -3.23 4.67 14.57
CA GLU A 8 -2.55 5.94 14.82
C GLU A 8 -2.12 6.57 13.49
N ILE A 9 -2.30 7.88 13.35
CA ILE A 9 -1.64 8.67 12.31
C ILE A 9 -0.25 9.01 12.81
N VAL A 10 0.78 8.63 12.06
CA VAL A 10 2.18 8.83 12.44
C VAL A 10 2.91 9.67 11.41
N ASP A 11 4.02 10.26 11.85
CA ASP A 11 4.96 10.91 10.95
C ASP A 11 5.64 9.92 10.01
N LEU A 12 6.14 10.44 8.89
CA LEU A 12 6.77 9.64 7.83
C LEU A 12 7.92 8.76 8.35
N GLU A 13 8.71 9.24 9.31
CA GLU A 13 9.83 8.49 9.90
C GLU A 13 9.38 7.21 10.63
N LEU A 14 8.20 7.23 11.23
CA LEU A 14 7.63 6.07 11.93
C LEU A 14 6.85 5.13 10.99
N LEU A 15 6.53 5.60 9.78
CA LEU A 15 5.78 4.86 8.77
C LEU A 15 6.70 4.11 7.81
N VAL A 16 7.75 4.78 7.33
CA VAL A 16 8.73 4.24 6.37
C VAL A 16 10.12 4.72 6.76
N PRO A 17 11.05 3.81 7.11
CA PRO A 17 12.42 4.20 7.42
C PRO A 17 13.10 4.90 6.26
N ARG A 18 13.85 5.97 6.54
CA ARG A 18 14.70 6.63 5.55
C ARG A 18 15.92 5.75 5.20
N THR A 19 16.21 5.59 3.91
CA THR A 19 17.32 4.76 3.42
C THR A 19 18.33 5.49 2.55
N VAL A 20 18.07 6.75 2.23
CA VAL A 20 18.92 7.63 1.42
C VAL A 20 19.07 8.98 2.11
N GLU A 21 20.10 9.72 1.74
CA GLU A 21 20.32 11.09 2.23
C GLU A 21 19.18 12.03 1.81
N SER A 22 18.99 13.09 2.59
CA SER A 22 17.92 14.09 2.37
C SER A 22 17.96 14.69 0.97
N GLU A 23 19.14 14.98 0.43
CA GLU A 23 19.32 15.57 -0.89
C GLU A 23 18.79 14.64 -1.99
N ARG A 24 18.96 13.32 -1.82
CA ARG A 24 18.43 12.35 -2.79
C ARG A 24 16.92 12.26 -2.68
N GLU A 25 16.37 12.29 -1.47
CA GLU A 25 14.92 12.27 -1.27
C GLU A 25 14.26 13.53 -1.85
N ASP A 26 14.86 14.71 -1.65
CA ASP A 26 14.35 15.96 -2.22
C ASP A 26 14.47 15.99 -3.74
N ALA A 27 15.57 15.45 -4.30
CA ALA A 27 15.71 15.27 -5.75
C ALA A 27 14.68 14.29 -6.33
N ASP A 28 14.38 13.20 -5.61
CA ASP A 28 13.32 12.26 -5.98
C ASP A 28 11.97 12.99 -6.02
N VAL A 29 11.61 13.76 -4.99
CA VAL A 29 10.36 14.52 -4.93
C VAL A 29 10.28 15.58 -6.04
N ALA A 30 11.36 16.31 -6.31
CA ALA A 30 11.40 17.33 -7.36
C ALA A 30 11.13 16.74 -8.75
N ARG A 31 11.55 15.49 -9.01
CA ARG A 31 11.25 14.78 -10.27
C ARG A 31 9.80 14.30 -10.36
N LEU A 32 9.06 14.29 -9.26
CA LEU A 32 7.69 13.82 -9.19
C LEU A 32 6.68 14.98 -9.17
N VAL A 33 7.11 16.21 -9.48
CA VAL A 33 6.21 17.39 -9.58
C VAL A 33 5.56 17.43 -10.96
N PRO A 34 4.23 17.36 -11.07
CA PRO A 34 3.49 17.56 -12.31
C PRO A 34 3.58 19.02 -12.77
N TRP A 35 3.48 19.21 -14.08
CA TRP A 35 3.49 20.52 -14.72
C TRP A 35 2.51 21.52 -14.09
N VAL A 36 1.27 21.10 -13.78
CA VAL A 36 0.25 21.99 -13.19
C VAL A 36 0.73 22.64 -11.89
N PHE A 37 1.50 21.92 -11.06
CA PHE A 37 1.98 22.45 -9.79
C PHE A 37 3.19 23.39 -9.93
N CYS A 38 3.73 23.52 -11.13
CA CYS A 38 4.65 24.62 -11.46
C CYS A 38 3.90 25.93 -11.69
N GLN A 39 2.60 25.89 -12.02
CA GLN A 39 1.78 27.05 -12.36
C GLN A 39 0.82 27.46 -11.23
N THR A 40 0.27 26.49 -10.50
CA THR A 40 -0.73 26.71 -9.45
C THR A 40 -0.47 25.82 -8.23
N THR A 41 -1.09 26.14 -7.10
CA THR A 41 -1.06 25.31 -5.88
C THR A 41 -2.23 24.33 -5.80
N ILE A 42 -3.24 24.47 -6.65
CA ILE A 42 -4.46 23.65 -6.66
C ILE A 42 -4.73 23.16 -8.09
N ALA A 43 -4.90 21.85 -8.25
CA ALA A 43 -5.31 21.21 -9.49
C ALA A 43 -6.85 21.12 -9.54
N GLU A 44 -7.48 22.14 -10.09
CA GLU A 44 -8.93 22.25 -10.24
C GLU A 44 -9.48 21.35 -11.37
N GLU A 45 -10.81 21.28 -11.48
CA GLU A 45 -11.46 20.63 -12.61
C GLU A 45 -11.00 21.25 -13.93
N GLY A 46 -10.66 20.42 -14.91
CA GLY A 46 -10.15 20.89 -16.20
C GLY A 46 -8.69 21.35 -16.20
N CYS A 47 -7.93 21.15 -15.10
CA CYS A 47 -6.51 21.52 -15.05
C CYS A 47 -5.61 20.82 -16.10
N THR A 48 -6.14 19.81 -16.80
CA THR A 48 -5.46 19.10 -17.89
C THR A 48 -5.78 19.65 -19.28
N LEU A 49 -6.63 20.68 -19.43
CA LEU A 49 -7.00 21.22 -20.74
C LEU A 49 -5.84 21.92 -21.44
N ASP A 50 -5.02 22.65 -20.69
CA ASP A 50 -3.86 23.38 -21.21
C ASP A 50 -2.55 22.61 -21.02
N TRP A 51 -2.64 21.28 -20.84
CA TRP A 51 -1.46 20.46 -20.55
C TRP A 51 -0.50 20.43 -21.75
N PRO A 52 0.79 20.71 -21.56
CA PRO A 52 1.73 20.74 -22.67
C PRO A 52 1.99 19.34 -23.22
N ALA A 53 1.85 19.18 -24.53
CA ALA A 53 2.11 17.91 -25.21
C ALA A 53 3.56 17.40 -25.04
N SER A 54 4.51 18.28 -24.74
CA SER A 54 5.91 17.92 -24.49
C SER A 54 6.16 17.29 -23.11
N GLU A 55 5.21 17.38 -22.17
CA GLU A 55 5.37 16.87 -20.81
C GLU A 55 4.14 16.08 -20.34
N PRO A 56 3.77 14.95 -20.98
CA PRO A 56 2.50 14.25 -20.73
C PRO A 56 2.41 13.55 -19.36
N ARG A 57 3.44 13.66 -18.53
CA ARG A 57 3.56 12.91 -17.28
C ARG A 57 2.54 13.41 -16.26
N PHE A 58 1.84 12.49 -15.60
CA PHE A 58 0.77 12.76 -14.63
C PHE A 58 -0.50 13.44 -15.19
N GLU A 59 -0.55 13.85 -16.45
CA GLU A 59 -1.75 14.44 -17.06
C GLU A 59 -2.97 13.52 -16.89
N TYR A 60 -2.83 12.27 -17.33
CA TYR A 60 -3.90 11.28 -17.20
C TYR A 60 -4.28 10.99 -15.74
N LEU A 61 -3.30 10.98 -14.84
CA LEU A 61 -3.54 10.75 -13.42
C LEU A 61 -4.35 11.90 -12.81
N LEU A 62 -3.99 13.15 -13.11
CA LEU A 62 -4.71 14.31 -12.60
C LEU A 62 -6.10 14.45 -13.20
N HIS A 63 -6.28 14.11 -14.47
CA HIS A 63 -7.61 14.01 -15.06
C HIS A 63 -8.48 12.99 -14.30
N LYS A 64 -7.93 11.83 -13.93
CA LYS A 64 -8.65 10.83 -13.12
C LYS A 64 -8.92 11.30 -11.70
N LEU A 65 -7.98 12.00 -11.07
CA LEU A 65 -8.15 12.56 -9.73
C LEU A 65 -9.22 13.65 -9.69
N SER A 66 -9.26 14.54 -10.69
CA SER A 66 -10.30 15.57 -10.76
C SER A 66 -11.69 14.96 -10.92
N THR A 67 -11.86 13.96 -11.78
CA THR A 67 -13.14 13.23 -11.91
C THR A 67 -13.49 12.48 -10.62
N TYR A 68 -12.51 11.85 -9.98
CA TYR A 68 -12.74 11.17 -8.70
C TYR A 68 -13.19 12.13 -7.61
N ARG A 69 -12.62 13.33 -7.54
CA ARG A 69 -12.97 14.36 -6.55
C ARG A 69 -14.43 14.80 -6.68
N THR A 70 -14.96 14.94 -7.90
CA THR A 70 -16.37 15.35 -8.11
C THR A 70 -17.37 14.24 -7.76
N GLU A 71 -16.95 12.98 -7.74
CA GLU A 71 -17.76 11.85 -7.29
C GLU A 71 -17.79 11.68 -5.76
N VAL A 72 -17.00 12.45 -5.01
CA VAL A 72 -16.81 12.30 -3.57
C VAL A 72 -17.50 13.44 -2.79
N PRO A 73 -18.29 13.16 -1.74
CA PRO A 73 -18.95 14.20 -0.95
C PRO A 73 -17.98 15.16 -0.25
N GLU A 74 -18.23 16.47 -0.33
CA GLU A 74 -17.37 17.52 0.26
C GLU A 74 -17.29 17.48 1.80
N SER A 75 -18.25 16.85 2.47
CA SER A 75 -18.39 16.89 3.94
C SER A 75 -17.46 15.94 4.70
N GLU A 76 -16.74 15.06 4.00
CA GLU A 76 -15.98 13.98 4.62
C GLU A 76 -14.48 14.31 4.70
N ARG A 77 -13.93 14.30 5.92
CA ARG A 77 -12.56 14.74 6.23
C ARG A 77 -11.53 13.61 6.21
N GLY A 78 -11.25 13.02 5.04
CA GLY A 78 -10.13 12.07 4.85
C GLY A 78 -10.00 10.99 5.94
N ILE A 79 -8.78 10.54 6.25
CA ILE A 79 -8.54 9.64 7.41
C ILE A 79 -8.63 10.38 8.74
N SER A 80 -8.11 11.60 8.82
CA SER A 80 -8.02 12.34 10.09
C SER A 80 -9.38 12.61 10.73
N GLY A 81 -10.45 12.70 9.94
CA GLY A 81 -11.82 12.86 10.43
C GLY A 81 -12.53 11.55 10.77
N ALA A 82 -11.99 10.40 10.36
CA ALA A 82 -12.61 9.09 10.54
C ALA A 82 -11.87 8.21 11.57
N ILE A 83 -10.60 8.48 11.82
CA ILE A 83 -9.76 7.62 12.65
C ILE A 83 -10.31 7.50 14.07
N GLN A 84 -10.42 6.25 14.52
CA GLN A 84 -10.65 5.91 15.92
C GLN A 84 -9.38 5.29 16.49
N PRO A 85 -8.85 5.78 17.62
CA PRO A 85 -7.58 5.28 18.17
C PRO A 85 -7.57 3.78 18.47
N SER A 86 -8.73 3.21 18.78
CA SER A 86 -8.90 1.78 19.02
C SER A 86 -10.28 1.34 18.58
N ALA A 87 -10.35 0.23 17.84
CA ALA A 87 -11.59 -0.36 17.37
C ALA A 87 -11.53 -1.89 17.45
N THR A 88 -12.58 -2.52 17.95
CA THR A 88 -12.69 -3.99 17.98
C THR A 88 -13.47 -4.46 16.78
N ILE A 89 -12.79 -5.13 15.86
CA ILE A 89 -13.39 -5.61 14.62
C ILE A 89 -13.58 -7.12 14.64
N THR A 90 -14.51 -7.61 13.83
CA THR A 90 -14.60 -9.03 13.47
C THR A 90 -14.15 -9.20 12.02
N LEU A 91 -13.17 -10.07 11.79
CA LEU A 91 -12.70 -10.35 10.44
C LEU A 91 -13.76 -11.13 9.64
N PRO A 92 -14.16 -10.65 8.45
CA PRO A 92 -15.08 -11.38 7.59
C PRO A 92 -14.37 -12.58 6.96
N ARG A 93 -15.11 -13.66 6.69
CA ARG A 93 -14.57 -14.83 5.97
C ARG A 93 -14.03 -14.48 4.58
N LYS A 94 -14.56 -13.43 3.95
CA LYS A 94 -14.11 -12.87 2.67
C LYS A 94 -14.08 -11.35 2.80
N SER A 95 -12.92 -10.73 2.59
CA SER A 95 -12.74 -9.27 2.81
C SER A 95 -13.69 -8.40 1.97
N TRP A 96 -14.03 -8.84 0.76
CA TRP A 96 -14.88 -8.08 -0.16
C TRP A 96 -16.39 -8.32 0.04
N LYS A 97 -16.78 -9.13 1.02
CA LYS A 97 -18.19 -9.35 1.38
C LYS A 97 -18.61 -8.40 2.50
N LEU A 98 -18.39 -7.11 2.26
CA LEU A 98 -18.89 -6.02 3.11
C LEU A 98 -20.30 -5.59 2.65
N PRO A 99 -21.16 -5.13 3.57
CA PRO A 99 -22.42 -4.51 3.20
C PRO A 99 -22.21 -3.38 2.20
N ARG A 100 -23.09 -3.29 1.19
CA ARG A 100 -23.12 -2.25 0.16
C ARG A 100 -21.92 -2.14 -0.80
N ARG A 101 -20.76 -2.74 -0.51
CA ARG A 101 -19.54 -2.67 -1.35
C ARG A 101 -19.79 -2.96 -2.83
N GLU A 102 -20.62 -3.97 -3.15
CA GLU A 102 -20.88 -4.36 -4.55
C GLU A 102 -21.52 -3.21 -5.37
N TYR A 103 -22.34 -2.35 -4.74
CA TYR A 103 -22.94 -1.20 -5.40
C TYR A 103 -21.89 -0.16 -5.85
N PHE A 104 -20.75 -0.11 -5.18
CA PHE A 104 -19.67 0.84 -5.44
C PHE A 104 -18.52 0.25 -6.28
N LYS A 105 -18.73 -0.91 -6.92
CA LYS A 105 -17.67 -1.59 -7.69
C LYS A 105 -17.04 -0.70 -8.77
N GLY A 106 -17.84 0.14 -9.44
CA GLY A 106 -17.36 1.11 -10.44
C GLY A 106 -16.44 2.16 -9.80
N PHE A 107 -16.90 2.78 -8.73
CA PHE A 107 -16.17 3.78 -7.93
C PHE A 107 -14.86 3.23 -7.32
N ILE A 108 -14.89 2.00 -6.80
CA ILE A 108 -13.68 1.32 -6.34
C ILE A 108 -12.73 1.03 -7.52
N GLY A 109 -13.29 0.76 -8.70
CA GLY A 109 -12.54 0.59 -9.94
C GLY A 109 -11.78 1.85 -10.37
N SER A 110 -12.36 3.05 -10.17
CA SER A 110 -11.66 4.31 -10.47
C SER A 110 -10.48 4.54 -9.53
N GLN A 111 -10.67 4.33 -8.22
CA GLN A 111 -9.57 4.36 -7.22
C GLN A 111 -8.44 3.41 -7.59
N ARG A 112 -8.76 2.18 -8.00
CA ARG A 112 -7.76 1.19 -8.43
C ARG A 112 -6.92 1.72 -9.60
N SER A 113 -7.57 2.31 -10.60
CA SER A 113 -6.87 2.88 -11.76
C SER A 113 -5.97 4.03 -11.35
N ILE A 114 -6.43 4.91 -10.46
CA ILE A 114 -5.65 6.04 -9.94
C ILE A 114 -4.41 5.53 -9.20
N LEU A 115 -4.57 4.60 -8.26
CA LEU A 115 -3.45 4.01 -7.51
C LEU A 115 -2.46 3.29 -8.42
N TYR A 116 -2.95 2.57 -9.42
CA TYR A 116 -2.12 1.89 -10.41
C TYR A 116 -1.24 2.89 -11.17
N THR A 117 -1.85 3.93 -11.74
CA THR A 117 -1.15 4.97 -12.51
C THR A 117 -0.18 5.74 -11.61
N LEU A 118 -0.61 6.14 -10.41
CA LEU A 118 0.22 6.84 -9.44
C LEU A 118 1.50 6.06 -9.09
N LEU A 119 1.38 4.79 -8.69
CA LEU A 119 2.56 4.01 -8.31
C LEU A 119 3.45 3.70 -9.50
N ASN A 120 2.87 3.47 -10.68
CA ASN A 120 3.64 3.25 -11.89
C ASN A 120 4.45 4.50 -12.26
N ASP A 121 3.85 5.69 -12.22
CA ASP A 121 4.50 6.94 -12.58
C ASP A 121 5.55 7.36 -11.55
N VAL A 122 5.28 7.12 -10.25
CA VAL A 122 6.28 7.32 -9.20
C VAL A 122 7.45 6.37 -9.40
N TYR A 123 7.22 5.06 -9.43
CA TYR A 123 8.29 4.06 -9.59
C TYR A 123 9.12 4.27 -10.86
N SER A 124 8.49 4.73 -11.94
CA SER A 124 9.17 4.99 -13.22
C SER A 124 10.00 6.27 -13.23
N GLY A 125 9.66 7.27 -12.42
CA GLY A 125 10.42 8.52 -12.36
C GLY A 125 11.49 8.57 -11.28
N LEU A 126 11.56 7.57 -10.40
CA LEU A 126 12.65 7.46 -9.43
C LEU A 126 13.90 6.91 -10.11
N ASP A 127 14.91 7.77 -10.21
CA ASP A 127 16.18 7.45 -10.84
C ASP A 127 16.94 6.36 -10.06
N GLY A 128 17.55 5.40 -10.75
CA GLY A 128 18.34 4.32 -10.13
C GLY A 128 17.56 3.25 -9.33
N VAL A 129 16.25 3.40 -9.09
CA VAL A 129 15.47 2.44 -8.28
C VAL A 129 15.35 1.07 -8.97
N ARG A 130 15.27 1.06 -10.30
CA ARG A 130 15.09 -0.17 -11.09
C ARG A 130 16.37 -1.00 -11.14
N GLU A 131 17.51 -0.36 -10.97
CA GLU A 131 18.85 -0.93 -10.98
C GLU A 131 19.27 -1.41 -9.58
N GLN A 132 18.76 -0.79 -8.52
CA GLN A 132 19.12 -1.06 -7.13
C GLN A 132 18.48 -2.32 -6.53
N GLY A 133 17.45 -2.90 -7.15
CA GLY A 133 16.72 -4.00 -6.55
C GLY A 133 15.81 -4.77 -7.52
N PRO A 134 14.95 -5.65 -6.98
CA PRO A 134 14.07 -6.46 -7.81
C PRO A 134 13.08 -5.57 -8.56
N ARG A 135 12.89 -5.87 -9.85
CA ARG A 135 11.95 -5.14 -10.69
C ARG A 135 10.53 -5.25 -10.13
N VAL A 136 9.98 -4.13 -9.70
CA VAL A 136 8.58 -4.02 -9.27
C VAL A 136 7.68 -3.95 -10.50
N ARG A 137 6.54 -4.63 -10.42
CA ARG A 137 5.46 -4.58 -11.40
C ARG A 137 4.16 -4.25 -10.69
N LEU A 138 3.19 -3.72 -11.43
CA LEU A 138 1.88 -3.40 -10.91
C LEU A 138 0.87 -4.41 -11.46
N GLU A 139 0.08 -5.02 -10.58
CA GLU A 139 -0.95 -6.00 -10.94
C GLU A 139 -2.34 -5.55 -10.52
N LEU A 140 -3.32 -5.87 -11.35
CA LEU A 140 -4.73 -5.58 -11.11
C LEU A 140 -5.35 -6.70 -10.28
N GLY A 141 -5.67 -6.38 -9.04
CA GLY A 141 -6.30 -7.26 -8.08
C GLY A 141 -5.52 -8.53 -7.74
N TRP A 142 -5.76 -9.07 -6.56
CA TRP A 142 -5.37 -10.43 -6.24
C TRP A 142 -6.27 -11.00 -5.15
N THR A 143 -6.31 -12.33 -5.02
CA THR A 143 -7.01 -13.00 -3.93
C THR A 143 -6.09 -14.03 -3.27
N LYS A 144 -6.00 -14.00 -1.93
CA LYS A 144 -5.26 -14.99 -1.15
C LYS A 144 -6.17 -15.58 -0.07
N LYS A 145 -6.18 -16.91 -0.02
CA LYS A 145 -6.76 -17.66 1.10
C LYS A 145 -5.69 -17.83 2.19
N TYR A 146 -6.09 -17.70 3.45
CA TYR A 146 -5.23 -17.89 4.61
C TYR A 146 -6.01 -18.52 5.77
N ILE A 147 -5.28 -18.95 6.80
CA ILE A 147 -5.83 -19.69 7.95
C ILE A 147 -5.41 -18.99 9.24
N ILE A 148 -6.37 -18.84 10.15
CA ILE A 148 -6.20 -18.34 11.52
C ILE A 148 -6.89 -19.32 12.45
N GLY A 149 -6.18 -19.97 13.38
CA GLY A 149 -6.78 -20.91 14.34
C GLY A 149 -7.65 -21.98 13.69
N GLY A 150 -7.13 -22.63 12.64
CA GLY A 150 -7.86 -23.64 11.84
C GLY A 150 -8.99 -23.09 10.95
N ASN A 151 -9.33 -21.81 11.06
CA ASN A 151 -10.41 -21.18 10.32
C ASN A 151 -9.91 -20.58 9.01
N ARG A 152 -10.58 -20.90 7.90
CA ARG A 152 -10.23 -20.36 6.57
C ARG A 152 -10.84 -18.98 6.35
N PHE A 153 -10.04 -18.08 5.79
CA PHE A 153 -10.38 -16.72 5.38
C PHE A 153 -9.86 -16.45 3.96
N ALA A 154 -10.35 -15.39 3.33
CA ALA A 154 -9.86 -14.93 2.05
C ALA A 154 -9.82 -13.40 1.99
N ALA A 155 -8.69 -12.86 1.55
CA ALA A 155 -8.56 -11.46 1.23
C ALA A 155 -8.52 -11.25 -0.27
N ARG A 156 -9.17 -10.18 -0.72
CA ARG A 156 -9.05 -9.62 -2.06
C ARG A 156 -8.57 -8.18 -1.91
N SER A 157 -7.52 -7.86 -2.65
CA SER A 157 -7.03 -6.50 -2.82
C SER A 157 -7.41 -6.01 -4.21
N GLU A 158 -7.59 -4.70 -4.36
CA GLU A 158 -7.92 -4.08 -5.64
C GLU A 158 -6.72 -4.05 -6.60
N GLY A 159 -5.50 -4.15 -6.09
CA GLY A 159 -4.27 -4.16 -6.88
C GLY A 159 -3.04 -4.28 -5.99
N ALA A 160 -1.87 -4.41 -6.60
CA ALA A 160 -0.63 -4.43 -5.83
C ALA A 160 0.56 -4.01 -6.66
N ALA A 161 1.56 -3.43 -5.98
CA ALA A 161 2.94 -3.53 -6.41
C ALA A 161 3.47 -4.92 -6.02
N VAL A 162 4.05 -5.63 -6.98
CA VAL A 162 4.51 -7.01 -6.85
C VAL A 162 5.96 -7.15 -7.32
N VAL A 163 6.63 -8.18 -6.82
CA VAL A 163 7.91 -8.69 -7.37
C VAL A 163 7.74 -10.13 -7.81
N LYS A 164 8.55 -10.55 -8.80
CA LYS A 164 8.59 -11.96 -9.22
C LYS A 164 9.56 -12.74 -8.34
N VAL A 165 9.09 -13.82 -7.72
CA VAL A 165 9.90 -14.81 -7.00
C VAL A 165 9.61 -16.19 -7.59
N ARG A 166 10.58 -16.82 -8.26
CA ARG A 166 10.43 -18.12 -8.95
C ARG A 166 9.14 -18.19 -9.79
N GLU A 167 8.99 -17.22 -10.70
CA GLU A 167 7.80 -17.00 -11.56
C GLU A 167 6.48 -16.64 -10.86
N MET A 168 6.44 -16.56 -9.53
CA MET A 168 5.25 -16.10 -8.81
C MET A 168 5.32 -14.59 -8.58
N SER A 169 4.27 -13.87 -8.94
CA SER A 169 4.07 -12.48 -8.51
C SER A 169 3.66 -12.45 -7.04
N VAL A 170 4.42 -11.75 -6.20
CA VAL A 170 4.19 -11.65 -4.76
C VAL A 170 4.03 -10.18 -4.36
N PRO A 171 2.95 -9.80 -3.66
CA PRO A 171 2.69 -8.40 -3.31
C PRO A 171 3.66 -7.90 -2.24
N ILE A 172 4.17 -6.69 -2.47
CA ILE A 172 4.99 -5.92 -1.55
C ILE A 172 4.26 -4.68 -1.03
N VAL A 173 3.32 -4.13 -1.81
CA VAL A 173 2.36 -3.09 -1.41
C VAL A 173 1.00 -3.46 -2.01
N SER A 174 -0.07 -3.45 -1.23
CA SER A 174 -1.42 -3.83 -1.69
C SER A 174 -2.40 -2.66 -1.65
N PHE A 175 -3.47 -2.71 -2.46
CA PHE A 175 -4.44 -1.62 -2.57
C PHE A 175 -5.74 -1.95 -1.84
N THR A 176 -6.26 -0.99 -1.09
CA THR A 176 -7.64 -0.99 -0.59
C THR A 176 -8.55 -0.20 -1.53
N GLY A 177 -9.86 -0.36 -1.36
CA GLY A 177 -10.84 0.47 -2.05
C GLY A 177 -11.91 0.92 -1.08
N TRP A 178 -12.08 2.23 -0.95
CA TRP A 178 -13.06 2.87 -0.08
C TRP A 178 -14.38 3.09 -0.80
N PHE A 179 -15.47 3.24 -0.06
CA PHE A 179 -16.77 3.59 -0.62
C PHE A 179 -17.58 4.43 0.38
N GLU A 180 -18.50 5.23 -0.16
CA GLU A 180 -19.35 6.12 0.64
C GLU A 180 -20.18 5.34 1.68
N GLY A 181 -20.15 5.82 2.92
CA GLY A 181 -20.82 5.18 4.05
C GLY A 181 -20.12 3.92 4.59
N GLN A 182 -18.90 3.60 4.13
CA GLN A 182 -18.06 2.60 4.79
C GLN A 182 -17.69 3.08 6.19
N THR A 183 -17.99 2.28 7.22
CA THR A 183 -17.61 2.64 8.60
C THR A 183 -16.12 2.41 8.83
N TRP A 184 -15.54 3.09 9.83
CA TRP A 184 -14.14 2.88 10.21
C TRP A 184 -13.82 1.41 10.52
N ASP A 185 -14.71 0.70 11.22
CA ASP A 185 -14.56 -0.74 11.49
C ASP A 185 -14.51 -1.60 10.23
N GLN A 186 -15.35 -1.28 9.23
CA GLN A 186 -15.37 -1.98 7.95
C GLN A 186 -14.08 -1.71 7.17
N PHE A 187 -13.63 -0.45 7.17
CA PHE A 187 -12.39 -0.04 6.54
C PHE A 187 -11.17 -0.73 7.17
N LEU A 188 -11.08 -0.76 8.51
CA LEU A 188 -10.03 -1.48 9.23
C LEU A 188 -10.09 -2.98 9.00
N SER A 189 -11.29 -3.56 8.95
CA SER A 189 -11.47 -4.99 8.71
C SER A 189 -11.03 -5.41 7.30
N GLU A 190 -11.31 -4.59 6.29
CA GLU A 190 -10.80 -4.79 4.93
C GLU A 190 -9.28 -4.62 4.87
N THR A 191 -8.76 -3.54 5.46
CA THR A 191 -7.31 -3.22 5.50
C THR A 191 -6.51 -4.34 6.16
N LEU A 192 -6.89 -4.77 7.38
CA LEU A 192 -6.23 -5.86 8.07
C LEU A 192 -6.35 -7.17 7.30
N SER A 193 -7.53 -7.46 6.71
CA SER A 193 -7.69 -8.66 5.89
C SER A 193 -6.69 -8.68 4.72
N ILE A 194 -6.52 -7.56 4.01
CA ILE A 194 -5.58 -7.43 2.89
C ILE A 194 -4.14 -7.58 3.37
N MET A 195 -3.76 -6.95 4.49
CA MET A 195 -2.44 -7.13 5.11
C MET A 195 -2.17 -8.61 5.44
N LEU A 196 -3.13 -9.30 6.07
CA LEU A 196 -3.01 -10.73 6.39
C LEU A 196 -2.92 -11.61 5.15
N GLY A 197 -3.61 -11.26 4.05
CA GLY A 197 -3.46 -11.92 2.77
C GLY A 197 -2.07 -11.74 2.16
N GLN A 198 -1.53 -10.52 2.18
CA GLN A 198 -0.17 -10.21 1.73
C GLN A 198 0.85 -10.97 2.58
N LEU A 199 0.71 -10.92 3.90
CA LEU A 199 1.52 -11.64 4.88
C LEU A 199 1.53 -13.14 4.59
N ALA A 200 0.37 -13.77 4.49
CA ALA A 200 0.26 -15.20 4.22
C ALA A 200 0.90 -15.61 2.89
N LYS A 201 0.88 -14.72 1.88
CA LYS A 201 1.57 -14.98 0.61
C LYS A 201 3.09 -14.86 0.78
N ASN A 202 3.57 -13.84 1.48
CA ASN A 202 5.00 -13.64 1.79
C ASN A 202 5.58 -14.78 2.65
N THR A 203 4.92 -15.16 3.74
CA THR A 203 5.36 -16.28 4.60
C THR A 203 5.40 -17.60 3.83
N SER A 204 4.43 -17.84 2.93
CA SER A 204 4.43 -19.07 2.12
C SER A 204 5.61 -19.15 1.14
N ILE A 205 6.15 -18.01 0.71
CA ILE A 205 7.36 -17.95 -0.12
C ILE A 205 8.59 -18.22 0.74
N LEU A 206 8.72 -17.57 1.89
CA LEU A 206 9.83 -17.80 2.81
C LEU A 206 9.96 -19.29 3.21
N GLN A 207 8.83 -19.92 3.54
CA GLN A 207 8.81 -21.34 3.90
C GLN A 207 9.29 -22.24 2.75
N ARG A 208 8.91 -21.92 1.50
CA ARG A 208 9.36 -22.65 0.30
C ARG A 208 10.85 -22.47 0.02
N GLU A 209 11.43 -21.35 0.43
CA GLU A 209 12.86 -21.09 0.39
C GLU A 209 13.62 -21.69 1.58
N GLY A 210 12.97 -22.54 2.39
CA GLY A 210 13.59 -23.15 3.57
C GLY A 210 13.92 -22.16 4.68
N ARG A 211 13.34 -20.95 4.64
CA ARG A 211 13.56 -19.93 5.67
C ARG A 211 12.58 -20.14 6.82
N GLY A 212 13.09 -20.02 8.04
CA GLY A 212 12.28 -20.05 9.25
C GLY A 212 11.33 -18.85 9.36
N PRO A 213 10.45 -18.84 10.38
CA PRO A 213 9.58 -17.70 10.66
C PRO A 213 10.39 -16.41 10.84
N GLN A 214 9.94 -15.32 10.21
CA GLN A 214 10.56 -13.99 10.29
C GLN A 214 9.48 -12.95 10.55
N ASP A 215 9.86 -11.84 11.19
CA ASP A 215 9.01 -10.67 11.28
C ASP A 215 8.69 -10.15 9.89
N GLN A 216 7.46 -9.69 9.68
CA GLN A 216 7.00 -9.25 8.38
C GLN A 216 6.34 -7.88 8.46
N GLU A 217 6.70 -7.01 7.54
CA GLU A 217 6.06 -5.73 7.28
C GLU A 217 5.04 -5.90 6.15
N THR A 218 3.91 -5.23 6.28
CA THR A 218 2.93 -5.11 5.20
C THR A 218 2.57 -3.65 5.00
N PHE A 219 2.52 -3.25 3.74
CA PHE A 219 2.11 -1.92 3.32
C PHE A 219 0.82 -2.02 2.51
N VAL A 220 -0.15 -1.20 2.86
CA VAL A 220 -1.39 -1.03 2.12
C VAL A 220 -1.52 0.43 1.77
N ILE A 221 -2.03 0.72 0.58
CA ILE A 221 -2.34 2.09 0.16
C ILE A 221 -3.77 2.15 -0.34
N GLY A 222 -4.37 3.33 -0.28
CA GLY A 222 -5.72 3.53 -0.77
C GLY A 222 -6.17 4.96 -0.65
N PHE A 223 -7.46 5.16 -0.89
CA PHE A 223 -8.15 6.38 -0.57
C PHE A 223 -9.03 6.17 0.65
N HIS A 224 -9.25 7.22 1.41
CA HIS A 224 -10.38 7.35 2.32
C HIS A 224 -10.96 8.72 2.03
N VAL A 225 -12.18 8.79 1.50
CA VAL A 225 -12.72 10.02 0.92
C VAL A 225 -11.80 10.53 -0.22
N PRO A 226 -11.50 11.83 -0.50
CA PRO A 226 -10.59 12.14 -1.61
C PRO A 226 -9.12 11.93 -1.24
N CYS A 227 -8.81 11.56 0.00
CA CYS A 227 -7.44 11.59 0.51
C CYS A 227 -6.72 10.26 0.33
N PHE A 228 -5.59 10.29 -0.38
CA PHE A 228 -4.63 9.20 -0.46
C PHE A 228 -3.99 8.94 0.91
N HIS A 229 -3.70 7.68 1.21
CA HIS A 229 -2.98 7.31 2.42
C HIS A 229 -2.13 6.04 2.24
N VAL A 230 -1.21 5.84 3.17
CA VAL A 230 -0.42 4.63 3.35
C VAL A 230 -0.66 4.06 4.74
N ALA A 231 -0.96 2.78 4.83
CA ALA A 231 -1.09 2.01 6.05
C ALA A 231 0.06 1.02 6.19
N TYR A 232 0.59 0.90 7.40
CA TYR A 232 1.70 0.03 7.77
C TYR A 232 1.30 -0.88 8.92
N GLY A 233 1.69 -2.15 8.82
CA GLY A 233 1.60 -3.11 9.91
C GLY A 233 2.89 -3.94 10.01
N LEU A 234 3.38 -4.10 11.24
CA LEU A 234 4.47 -5.01 11.59
C LEU A 234 3.88 -6.25 12.27
N PHE A 235 4.19 -7.42 11.74
CA PHE A 235 3.69 -8.71 12.22
C PHE A 235 4.87 -9.57 12.73
N PRO A 236 5.07 -9.65 14.06
CA PRO A 236 6.15 -10.44 14.64
C PRO A 236 6.01 -11.93 14.34
N ALA A 237 7.13 -12.61 14.06
CA ALA A 237 7.13 -14.03 13.68
C ALA A 237 6.39 -14.93 14.68
N ALA A 238 6.63 -14.71 15.98
CA ALA A 238 6.00 -15.46 17.06
C ALA A 238 4.48 -15.27 17.09
N THR A 239 4.01 -14.04 16.87
CA THR A 239 2.59 -13.71 16.79
C THR A 239 1.95 -14.39 15.59
N VAL A 240 2.57 -14.32 14.41
CA VAL A 240 2.06 -14.95 13.18
C VAL A 240 1.94 -16.47 13.37
N ALA A 241 2.98 -17.12 13.91
CA ALA A 241 2.98 -18.56 14.16
C ALA A 241 1.87 -18.97 15.14
N ARG A 242 1.72 -18.24 16.26
CA ARG A 242 0.65 -18.49 17.25
C ARG A 242 -0.73 -18.30 16.63
N VAL A 243 -0.97 -17.17 15.97
CA VAL A 243 -2.27 -16.84 15.37
C VAL A 243 -2.66 -17.84 14.29
N HIS A 244 -1.68 -18.32 13.51
CA HIS A 244 -1.92 -19.36 12.52
C HIS A 244 -2.44 -20.66 13.16
N LEU A 245 -1.78 -21.13 14.23
CA LEU A 245 -2.15 -22.37 14.92
C LEU A 245 -3.41 -22.24 15.79
N GLN A 246 -3.45 -21.22 16.65
CA GLN A 246 -4.40 -21.09 17.76
C GLN A 246 -5.52 -20.09 17.48
N GLY A 247 -5.31 -19.18 16.53
CA GLY A 247 -6.19 -18.06 16.28
C GLY A 247 -5.86 -16.85 17.16
N PHE A 248 -6.74 -15.85 17.12
CA PHE A 248 -6.60 -14.68 17.97
C PHE A 248 -6.84 -15.03 19.43
N SER A 249 -6.02 -14.47 20.32
CA SER A 249 -6.31 -14.49 21.76
C SER A 249 -7.52 -13.60 22.06
N LEU A 250 -8.12 -13.76 23.25
CA LEU A 250 -9.28 -12.95 23.68
C LEU A 250 -8.96 -11.45 23.67
N ALA A 251 -7.71 -11.10 23.99
CA ALA A 251 -7.19 -9.74 24.04
C ALA A 251 -6.17 -9.48 22.93
N GLU A 252 -6.37 -10.08 21.75
CA GLU A 252 -5.47 -9.86 20.61
C GLU A 252 -5.52 -8.39 20.18
N VAL A 253 -4.33 -7.79 20.05
CA VAL A 253 -4.16 -6.41 19.61
C VAL A 253 -3.17 -6.36 18.44
N PHE A 254 -3.54 -5.65 17.38
CA PHE A 254 -2.60 -5.23 16.33
C PHE A 254 -2.53 -3.72 16.26
N ASP A 255 -1.31 -3.20 16.10
CA ASP A 255 -1.07 -1.80 15.84
C ASP A 255 -0.99 -1.57 14.32
N LEU A 256 -1.86 -0.72 13.81
CA LEU A 256 -1.82 -0.23 12.43
C LEU A 256 -1.48 1.26 12.44
N LYS A 257 -0.42 1.60 11.72
CA LYS A 257 0.00 2.99 11.53
C LYS A 257 -0.49 3.49 10.19
N PHE A 258 -0.95 4.72 10.14
CA PHE A 258 -1.39 5.38 8.92
C PHE A 258 -0.56 6.63 8.70
N SER A 259 -0.29 6.98 7.44
CA SER A 259 0.01 8.36 7.11
C SER A 259 -1.21 9.22 7.41
N ARG A 260 -1.02 10.54 7.49
CA ARG A 260 -2.15 11.45 7.30
C ARG A 260 -2.76 11.23 5.90
N GLY A 261 -4.00 11.68 5.71
CA GLY A 261 -4.58 11.78 4.38
C GLY A 261 -3.89 12.88 3.56
N TYR A 262 -3.68 12.63 2.27
CA TYR A 262 -3.14 13.59 1.29
C TYR A 262 -4.17 13.83 0.19
N ASP A 263 -4.64 15.06 0.06
CA ASP A 263 -5.42 15.49 -1.10
C ASP A 263 -4.48 15.72 -2.30
N LEU A 264 -4.46 14.78 -3.25
CA LEU A 264 -3.53 14.83 -4.38
C LEU A 264 -3.82 15.94 -5.39
N CYS A 265 -4.93 16.70 -5.24
CA CYS A 265 -5.14 17.92 -6.02
C CYS A 265 -4.48 19.16 -5.39
N LEU A 266 -3.95 19.07 -4.17
CA LEU A 266 -3.24 20.17 -3.51
C LEU A 266 -1.73 19.96 -3.64
N LYS A 267 -1.01 21.00 -4.05
CA LYS A 267 0.45 20.93 -4.28
C LYS A 267 1.21 20.44 -3.05
N ASP A 268 0.93 20.99 -1.87
CA ASP A 268 1.66 20.63 -0.65
C ASP A 268 1.44 19.16 -0.26
N ASP A 269 0.19 18.69 -0.38
CA ASP A 269 -0.16 17.30 -0.12
C ASP A 269 0.40 16.35 -1.16
N TRP A 270 0.41 16.75 -2.43
CA TRP A 270 1.09 16.03 -3.49
C TRP A 270 2.57 15.84 -3.17
N MET A 271 3.29 16.92 -2.82
CA MET A 271 4.72 16.87 -2.50
C MET A 271 5.00 15.91 -1.33
N GLN A 272 4.17 15.95 -0.30
CA GLN A 272 4.29 15.07 0.86
C GLN A 272 3.97 13.60 0.50
N ALA A 273 2.93 13.35 -0.29
CA ALA A 273 2.58 12.02 -0.77
C ALA A 273 3.67 11.42 -1.67
N MET A 274 4.26 12.22 -2.56
CA MET A 274 5.39 11.81 -3.40
C MET A 274 6.60 11.46 -2.55
N ARG A 275 6.89 12.24 -1.50
CA ARG A 275 7.96 11.93 -0.54
C ARG A 275 7.73 10.58 0.14
N VAL A 276 6.50 10.31 0.60
CA VAL A 276 6.13 9.02 1.21
C VAL A 276 6.34 7.86 0.22
N LEU A 277 5.84 7.99 -1.01
CA LEU A 277 5.94 6.93 -2.02
C LEU A 277 7.38 6.71 -2.51
N ALA A 278 8.14 7.79 -2.72
CA ALA A 278 9.55 7.72 -3.10
C ALA A 278 10.36 6.99 -2.03
N ARG A 279 10.18 7.39 -0.76
CA ARG A 279 10.82 6.74 0.37
C ARG A 279 10.39 5.27 0.49
N LEU A 280 9.11 4.96 0.31
CA LEU A 280 8.61 3.59 0.35
C LEU A 280 9.28 2.71 -0.72
N PHE A 281 9.35 3.15 -1.97
CA PHE A 281 10.03 2.39 -3.02
C PHE A 281 11.53 2.21 -2.73
N ARG A 282 12.22 3.28 -2.31
CA ARG A 282 13.63 3.22 -1.89
C ARG A 282 13.83 2.23 -0.74
N TYR A 283 12.98 2.26 0.27
CA TYR A 283 13.03 1.33 1.40
C TYR A 283 12.81 -0.12 0.96
N LEU A 284 11.82 -0.37 0.09
CA LEU A 284 11.53 -1.71 -0.43
C LEU A 284 12.72 -2.28 -1.22
N VAL A 285 13.39 -1.49 -2.07
CA VAL A 285 14.56 -1.96 -2.83
C VAL A 285 15.87 -1.94 -2.04
N SER A 286 15.94 -1.24 -0.90
CA SER A 286 17.18 -0.97 -0.14
C SER A 286 17.91 -2.19 0.43
N GLY A 287 17.30 -3.36 0.43
CA GLY A 287 17.87 -4.49 1.18
C GLY A 287 17.52 -4.49 2.67
N LYS A 288 16.68 -3.57 3.18
CA LYS A 288 16.31 -3.50 4.61
C LYS A 288 14.87 -3.90 4.92
N ALA A 289 13.95 -3.76 3.97
CA ALA A 289 12.54 -4.10 4.17
C ALA A 289 12.33 -5.55 4.63
N LYS A 290 11.48 -5.73 5.65
CA LYS A 290 11.09 -7.04 6.21
C LYS A 290 9.88 -7.60 5.46
N VAL A 291 9.98 -7.69 4.13
CA VAL A 291 8.90 -8.23 3.29
C VAL A 291 9.38 -9.55 2.69
N GLY A 292 8.67 -10.65 2.95
CA GLY A 292 9.15 -12.00 2.64
C GLY A 292 9.53 -12.23 1.18
N ALA A 293 8.84 -11.60 0.23
CA ALA A 293 9.17 -11.66 -1.18
C ALA A 293 10.55 -11.05 -1.47
N LEU A 294 10.85 -9.90 -0.87
CA LEU A 294 12.12 -9.20 -1.02
C LEU A 294 13.23 -9.92 -0.26
N GLN A 295 12.94 -10.47 0.92
CA GLN A 295 13.89 -11.29 1.68
C GLN A 295 14.26 -12.56 0.92
N ALA A 296 13.30 -13.25 0.30
CA ALA A 296 13.53 -14.46 -0.48
C ALA A 296 14.49 -14.21 -1.65
N LEU A 297 14.34 -13.08 -2.35
CA LEU A 297 15.20 -12.72 -3.49
C LEU A 297 16.66 -12.50 -3.10
N ARG A 298 16.94 -12.04 -1.86
CA ARG A 298 18.33 -11.84 -1.39
C ARG A 298 19.09 -13.14 -1.18
N GLY A 299 18.41 -14.23 -0.83
CA GLY A 299 19.06 -15.52 -0.61
C GLY A 299 19.37 -16.31 -1.87
N GLY A 300 18.79 -15.91 -3.01
CA GLY A 300 19.09 -16.54 -4.30
C GLY A 300 20.42 -16.07 -4.91
N SER A 301 21.01 -14.99 -4.39
CA SER A 301 22.22 -14.36 -4.93
C SER A 301 23.52 -15.02 -4.46
N GLU A 302 23.49 -15.81 -3.38
CA GLU A 302 24.69 -16.34 -2.72
C GLU A 302 25.08 -17.77 -3.16
N THR A 303 24.32 -18.41 -4.05
CA THR A 303 24.62 -19.79 -4.52
C THR A 303 25.21 -19.89 -5.93
N GLY A 304 25.61 -18.77 -6.55
CA GLY A 304 26.15 -18.74 -7.92
C GLY A 304 27.67 -18.61 -8.04
N GLY A 305 28.42 -18.54 -6.93
CA GLY A 305 29.86 -18.28 -6.93
C GLY A 305 30.68 -19.39 -6.34
N ASN A 306 30.67 -20.58 -6.95
CA ASN A 306 31.76 -21.55 -6.82
C ASN A 306 31.74 -22.52 -8.01
N GLY A 307 32.61 -22.25 -8.97
CA GLY A 307 32.83 -23.07 -10.14
C GLY A 307 34.14 -22.65 -10.80
N SER A 308 35.24 -23.00 -10.14
CA SER A 308 36.59 -22.99 -10.70
C SER A 308 36.70 -23.92 -11.91
N PHE A 309 37.18 -23.41 -13.04
CA PHE A 309 38.35 -23.90 -13.78
C PHE A 309 38.97 -22.73 -14.54
#